data_AF-A0A364NZC2-F1
#
_entry.id   AF-A0A364NZC2-F1
#
_cell.length_a   1.000
_cell.length_b   1.000
_cell.length_c   1.000
_cell.angle_alpha   90.00
_cell.angle_beta   90.00
_cell.angle_gamma   90.00
#
_symmetry.space_group_name_H-M   'P 1'
#
loop_
_entity.id
_entity.type
_entity.pdbx_description
1 polymer ?
#
loop_
_entity_poly.entity_id
_entity_poly.type
_entity_poly.pdbx_seq_one_letter_code
_entity_poly.pdbx_strand_id
1 'polypeptide(L)'
;MGLRIRELPRPAGFTPTPFPVGSAADRSALAGLVAMIENNPAFCNRGVLPEEQERCYRAVVDAKRLVADTAELLPPGAPGLDLLTAIGSACRKYVSEADSWDRRTGRRYQMPTFVFFQLLGAFRELLGMHVWRLAEAYDLEIEGRLNLIFPGAAD
;
A
#
# COMPACT_ATOMS: atom_id res chain seq x y z
N MET A 1 3.50 19.44 4.97
CA MET A 1 2.93 19.43 6.34
C MET A 1 2.31 18.06 6.51
N GLY A 2 2.93 17.19 7.31
CA GLY A 2 2.40 15.84 7.57
C GLY A 2 1.16 15.91 8.46
N LEU A 3 0.20 15.04 8.23
CA LEU A 3 -0.96 14.85 9.09
C LEU A 3 -0.73 13.61 9.93
N ARG A 4 -1.10 13.65 11.20
CA ARG A 4 -1.12 12.43 11.99
C ARG A 4 -2.33 11.62 11.56
N ILE A 5 -2.15 10.32 11.36
CA ILE A 5 -3.25 9.42 10.94
C ILE A 5 -4.46 9.45 11.89
N ARG A 6 -4.23 9.75 13.17
CA ARG A 6 -5.29 9.88 14.19
C ARG A 6 -6.17 11.11 13.99
N GLU A 7 -5.70 12.09 13.22
CA GLU A 7 -6.44 13.29 12.85
C GLU A 7 -7.27 13.07 11.57
N LEU A 8 -7.03 11.99 10.84
CA LEU A 8 -7.79 11.63 9.65
C LEU A 8 -9.05 10.83 10.01
N PRO A 9 -10.10 10.89 9.17
CA PRO A 9 -11.29 10.09 9.37
C PRO A 9 -10.93 8.60 9.45
N ARG A 10 -11.42 7.94 10.50
CA ARG A 10 -11.23 6.50 10.65
C ARG A 10 -12.19 5.75 9.71
N PRO A 11 -11.73 4.70 9.02
CA PRO A 11 -12.60 3.79 8.29
C PRO A 11 -13.72 3.21 9.17
N ALA A 12 -14.93 3.10 8.62
CA ALA A 12 -16.07 2.51 9.34
C ALA A 12 -15.76 1.09 9.82
N GLY A 13 -16.08 0.78 11.08
CA GLY A 13 -15.88 -0.55 11.68
C GLY A 13 -14.49 -0.80 12.27
N PHE A 14 -13.57 0.18 12.23
CA PHE A 14 -12.25 0.04 12.82
C PHE A 14 -12.27 0.54 14.27
N THR A 15 -11.78 -0.30 15.20
CA THR A 15 -11.57 0.11 16.59
C THR A 15 -10.25 0.85 16.74
N PRO A 16 -10.18 1.92 17.57
CA PRO A 16 -8.91 2.60 17.84
C PRO A 16 -7.85 1.63 18.36
N THR A 17 -6.65 1.68 17.80
CA THR A 17 -5.49 1.00 18.40
C THR A 17 -5.06 1.79 19.65
N PRO A 18 -5.13 1.19 20.87
CA PRO A 18 -5.09 1.96 22.12
C PRO A 18 -3.74 2.64 22.43
N PHE A 19 -2.62 2.14 21.87
CA PHE A 19 -1.28 2.74 22.03
C PHE A 19 -0.41 2.45 20.80
N PRO A 20 0.60 3.30 20.51
CA PRO A 20 1.61 2.94 19.54
C PRO A 20 2.33 1.68 20.02
N VAL A 21 2.26 0.62 19.21
CA VAL A 21 2.95 -0.64 19.48
C VAL A 21 4.33 -0.60 18.83
N GLY A 22 5.37 -1.01 19.56
CA GLY A 22 6.70 -1.18 18.99
C GLY A 22 7.74 -0.12 19.36
N SER A 23 8.98 -0.39 18.95
CA SER A 23 10.16 0.40 19.30
C SER A 23 10.31 1.66 18.44
N ALA A 24 11.24 2.56 18.79
CA ALA A 24 11.62 3.67 17.91
C ALA A 24 12.23 3.18 16.58
N ALA A 25 12.92 2.04 16.59
CA ALA A 25 13.48 1.43 15.38
C ALA A 25 12.37 0.91 14.46
N ASP A 26 11.37 0.23 15.02
CA ASP A 26 10.22 -0.28 14.25
C ASP A 26 9.49 0.88 13.56
N ARG A 27 9.23 1.96 14.31
CA ARG A 27 8.60 3.17 13.77
C ARG A 27 9.42 3.78 12.64
N SER A 28 10.75 3.82 12.77
CA SER A 28 11.63 4.37 11.73
C SER A 28 11.63 3.51 10.46
N ALA A 29 11.67 2.18 10.60
CA ALA A 29 11.62 1.27 9.45
C ALA A 29 10.27 1.39 8.72
N LEU A 30 9.17 1.40 9.48
CA LEU A 30 7.82 1.52 8.94
C LEU A 30 7.54 2.90 8.33
N ALA A 31 8.05 3.98 8.92
CA ALA A 31 7.97 5.32 8.33
C ALA A 31 8.69 5.39 6.98
N GLY A 32 9.85 4.72 6.85
CA GLY A 32 10.56 4.60 5.57
C GLY A 32 9.73 3.89 4.50
N LEU A 33 9.07 2.79 4.85
CA LEU A 33 8.15 2.09 3.96
C LEU A 33 6.98 2.99 3.52
N VAL A 34 6.33 3.67 4.48
CA VAL A 34 5.19 4.55 4.21
C VAL A 34 5.60 5.69 3.28
N ALA A 35 6.73 6.36 3.55
CA ALA A 35 7.24 7.43 2.71
C ALA A 35 7.54 6.97 1.27
N MET A 36 8.03 5.74 1.09
CA MET A 36 8.27 5.18 -0.25
C MET A 36 6.96 4.90 -0.99
N ILE A 37 5.93 4.42 -0.29
CA ILE A 37 4.59 4.22 -0.86
C ILE A 37 3.96 5.57 -1.24
N GLU A 38 4.06 6.58 -0.36
CA GLU A 38 3.58 7.95 -0.59
C GLU A 38 4.16 8.58 -1.85
N ASN A 39 5.46 8.41 -2.04
CA ASN A 39 6.18 9.01 -3.16
C ASN A 39 5.99 8.27 -4.48
N ASN A 40 5.28 7.14 -4.48
CA ASN A 40 5.02 6.38 -5.69
C ASN A 40 3.70 6.83 -6.37
N PRO A 41 3.76 7.47 -7.54
CA PRO A 41 2.57 7.93 -8.24
C PRO A 41 1.68 6.78 -8.73
N ALA A 42 2.21 5.55 -8.87
CA ALA A 42 1.38 4.41 -9.21
C ALA A 42 0.34 4.09 -8.12
N PHE A 43 0.60 4.49 -6.87
CA PHE A 43 -0.28 4.22 -5.74
C PHE A 43 -1.13 5.43 -5.39
N CYS A 44 -0.51 6.61 -5.34
CA CYS A 44 -1.12 7.82 -4.79
C CYS A 44 -1.56 8.84 -5.86
N ASN A 45 -1.71 8.46 -7.14
CA ASN A 45 -2.19 9.35 -8.20
C ASN A 45 -3.50 8.86 -8.83
N ARG A 46 -4.53 9.71 -8.86
CA ARG A 46 -5.79 9.44 -9.58
C ARG A 46 -5.61 9.52 -11.11
N GLY A 47 -4.59 10.21 -11.61
CA GLY A 47 -4.35 10.44 -13.05
C GLY A 47 -3.42 9.44 -13.72
N VAL A 48 -3.35 8.19 -13.26
CA VAL A 48 -2.55 7.14 -13.93
C VAL A 48 -3.17 6.84 -15.30
N LEU A 49 -2.36 6.90 -16.36
CA LEU A 49 -2.80 6.62 -17.71
C LEU A 49 -2.74 5.12 -18.02
N PRO A 50 -3.58 4.61 -18.95
CA PRO A 50 -3.53 3.19 -19.36
C PRO A 50 -2.16 2.76 -19.88
N GLU A 51 -1.36 3.72 -20.36
CA GLU A 51 -0.06 3.45 -21.00
C GLU A 51 1.05 3.27 -19.95
N GLU A 52 0.74 3.59 -18.69
CA GLU A 52 1.61 3.42 -17.53
C GLU A 52 1.45 2.05 -16.87
N GLN A 53 0.78 1.09 -17.51
CA GLN A 53 0.58 -0.27 -16.99
C GLN A 53 1.89 -0.95 -16.57
N GLU A 54 2.92 -0.88 -17.41
CA GLU A 54 4.24 -1.44 -17.08
C GLU A 54 4.85 -0.75 -15.86
N ARG A 55 4.75 0.59 -15.79
CA ARG A 55 5.25 1.36 -14.66
C ARG A 55 4.55 0.96 -13.35
N CYS A 56 3.23 0.79 -13.40
CA CYS A 56 2.45 0.34 -12.25
C CYS A 56 2.82 -1.08 -11.84
N TYR A 57 2.99 -1.99 -12.80
CA TYR A 57 3.45 -3.35 -12.52
C TYR A 57 4.81 -3.34 -11.79
N ARG A 58 5.79 -2.63 -12.33
CA ARG A 58 7.13 -2.53 -11.73
C ARG A 58 7.07 -1.90 -10.33
N ALA A 59 6.28 -0.85 -10.15
CA ALA A 59 6.05 -0.24 -8.85
C ALA A 59 5.51 -1.25 -7.82
N VAL A 60 4.54 -2.08 -8.18
CA VAL A 60 3.99 -3.11 -7.28
C VAL A 60 5.03 -4.19 -6.96
N VAL A 61 5.86 -4.58 -7.92
CA VAL A 61 6.98 -5.52 -7.70
C VAL A 61 8.01 -4.94 -6.73
N ASP A 62 8.35 -3.66 -6.89
CA ASP A 62 9.30 -2.98 -6.00
C ASP A 62 8.72 -2.80 -4.59
N ALA A 63 7.43 -2.44 -4.48
CA ALA A 63 6.73 -2.38 -3.20
C ALA A 63 6.71 -3.75 -2.49
N LYS A 64 6.50 -4.85 -3.23
CA LYS A 64 6.57 -6.20 -2.66
C LYS A 64 7.94 -6.49 -2.04
N ARG A 65 9.03 -6.11 -2.71
CA ARG A 65 10.40 -6.30 -2.20
C ARG A 65 10.61 -5.46 -0.96
N LEU A 66 10.28 -4.17 -1.03
CA LEU A 66 10.43 -3.25 0.09
C LEU A 66 9.65 -3.70 1.34
N VAL A 67 8.45 -4.25 1.16
CA VAL A 67 7.66 -4.81 2.26
C VAL A 67 8.35 -6.02 2.90
N ALA A 68 8.96 -6.90 2.09
CA ALA A 68 9.74 -8.03 2.60
C ALA A 68 10.98 -7.56 3.36
N ASP A 69 11.76 -6.64 2.77
CA ASP A 69 12.95 -6.07 3.38
C ASP A 69 12.60 -5.36 4.70
N THR A 70 11.49 -4.63 4.73
CA THR A 70 11.00 -3.97 5.96
C THR A 70 10.62 -5.00 7.02
N ALA A 71 9.97 -6.10 6.64
CA ALA A 71 9.58 -7.15 7.59
C ALA A 71 10.79 -7.82 8.26
N GLU A 72 11.92 -7.94 7.56
CA GLU A 72 13.16 -8.48 8.13
C GLU A 72 13.78 -7.58 9.21
N LEU A 73 13.43 -6.28 9.22
CA LEU A 73 13.89 -5.33 10.22
C LEU A 73 13.06 -5.38 11.52
N LEU A 74 11.89 -6.01 11.51
CA LEU A 74 11.00 -6.07 12.66
C LEU A 74 11.29 -7.30 13.53
N PRO A 75 11.19 -7.20 14.87
CA PRO A 75 11.36 -8.35 15.73
C PRO A 75 10.23 -9.38 15.51
N PRO A 76 10.50 -10.69 15.71
CA PRO A 76 9.47 -11.72 15.61
C PRO A 76 8.27 -11.42 16.51
N GLY A 77 7.06 -11.53 15.97
CA GLY A 77 5.82 -11.23 16.70
C GLY A 77 5.48 -9.74 16.77
N ALA A 78 6.23 -8.85 16.13
CA ALA A 78 5.83 -7.45 16.01
C ALA A 78 4.46 -7.33 15.32
N PRO A 79 3.51 -6.54 15.86
CA PRO A 79 2.18 -6.38 15.27
C PRO A 79 2.19 -5.89 13.81
N GLY A 80 3.23 -5.16 13.42
CA GLY A 80 3.43 -4.71 12.04
C GLY A 80 3.64 -5.87 11.04
N LEU A 81 4.12 -7.03 11.48
CA LEU A 81 4.40 -8.17 10.57
C LEU A 81 3.13 -8.71 9.89
N ASP A 82 2.00 -8.74 10.60
CA ASP A 82 0.72 -9.19 10.01
C ASP A 82 0.23 -8.20 8.95
N LEU A 83 0.41 -6.89 9.21
CA LEU A 83 0.05 -5.84 8.27
C LEU A 83 0.97 -5.85 7.04
N LEU A 84 2.28 -6.01 7.23
CA LEU A 84 3.25 -6.17 6.14
C LEU A 84 2.95 -7.44 5.32
N THR A 85 2.60 -8.54 5.98
CA THR A 85 2.19 -9.78 5.30
C THR A 85 0.95 -9.57 4.43
N ALA A 86 -0.03 -8.82 4.94
CA ALA A 86 -1.24 -8.51 4.19
C ALA A 86 -0.95 -7.60 2.97
N ILE A 87 -0.11 -6.57 3.14
CA ILE A 87 0.36 -5.73 2.03
C ILE A 87 1.09 -6.58 0.98
N GLY A 88 2.04 -7.42 1.42
CA GLY A 88 2.77 -8.32 0.53
C GLY A 88 1.86 -9.30 -0.22
N SER A 89 0.79 -9.76 0.43
CA SER A 89 -0.25 -10.58 -0.20
C SER A 89 -1.01 -9.81 -1.29
N ALA A 90 -1.39 -8.56 -1.04
CA ALA A 90 -2.02 -7.70 -2.03
C ALA A 90 -1.11 -7.48 -3.25
N CYS A 91 0.19 -7.22 -3.04
CA CYS A 91 1.16 -7.12 -4.13
C CYS A 91 1.26 -8.43 -4.93
N ARG A 92 1.34 -9.59 -4.26
CA ARG A 92 1.38 -10.90 -4.92
C ARG A 92 0.14 -11.15 -5.77
N LYS A 93 -1.04 -10.81 -5.26
CA LYS A 93 -2.31 -10.96 -5.99
C LYS A 93 -2.30 -10.11 -7.26
N TYR A 94 -1.95 -8.83 -7.17
CA TYR A 94 -1.85 -7.95 -8.33
C TYR A 94 -0.91 -8.52 -9.40
N VAL A 95 0.31 -8.89 -9.01
CA VAL A 95 1.33 -9.42 -9.93
C VAL A 95 0.86 -10.72 -10.57
N SER A 96 0.28 -11.64 -9.78
CA SER A 96 -0.24 -12.91 -10.29
C SER A 96 -1.35 -12.71 -11.33
N GLU A 97 -2.28 -11.79 -11.06
CA GLU A 97 -3.36 -11.47 -12.01
C GLU A 97 -2.80 -10.86 -13.29
N ALA A 98 -1.89 -9.89 -13.19
CA ALA A 98 -1.24 -9.27 -14.35
C ALA A 98 -0.46 -10.31 -15.19
N ASP A 99 0.35 -11.16 -14.54
CA ASP A 99 1.08 -12.23 -15.22
C ASP A 99 0.14 -13.26 -15.89
N SER A 100 -1.01 -13.53 -15.29
CA SER A 100 -2.02 -14.42 -15.87
C SER A 100 -2.63 -13.84 -17.15
N TRP A 101 -2.79 -12.50 -17.20
CA TRP A 101 -3.24 -11.81 -18.39
C TRP A 101 -2.20 -11.86 -19.49
N ASP A 102 -0.96 -11.53 -19.17
CA ASP A 102 0.17 -11.58 -20.10
C ASP A 102 0.32 -12.98 -20.73
N ARG A 103 0.18 -14.04 -19.92
CA ARG A 103 0.23 -15.43 -20.39
C ARG A 103 -0.94 -15.81 -21.31
N ARG A 104 -2.15 -15.31 -21.03
CA ARG A 104 -3.34 -15.61 -21.84
C ARG A 104 -3.36 -14.88 -23.17
N THR A 105 -2.86 -13.66 -23.22
CA THR A 105 -2.92 -12.80 -24.42
C THR A 105 -1.63 -12.84 -25.23
N GLY A 106 -0.51 -13.26 -24.64
CA GLY A 106 0.83 -13.16 -25.22
C GLY A 106 1.37 -11.72 -25.29
N ARG A 107 0.66 -10.74 -24.72
CA ARG A 107 1.03 -9.32 -24.76
C ARG A 107 1.35 -8.84 -23.35
N ARG A 108 2.60 -8.44 -23.12
CA ARG A 108 3.06 -7.95 -21.82
C ARG A 108 2.50 -6.58 -21.50
N TYR A 109 2.00 -6.41 -20.27
CA TYR A 109 1.52 -5.12 -19.73
C TYR A 109 0.42 -4.46 -20.58
N GLN A 110 -0.35 -5.26 -21.31
CA GLN A 110 -1.43 -4.80 -22.19
C GLN A 110 -2.75 -5.44 -21.79
N MET A 111 -3.15 -5.21 -20.54
CA MET A 111 -4.50 -5.51 -20.12
C MET A 111 -5.47 -4.50 -20.75
N PRO A 112 -6.72 -4.92 -21.07
CA PRO A 112 -7.77 -3.97 -21.39
C PRO A 112 -7.89 -2.92 -20.29
N THR A 113 -8.08 -1.65 -20.68
CA THR A 113 -8.06 -0.49 -19.77
C THR A 113 -8.97 -0.66 -18.55
N PHE A 114 -10.18 -1.21 -18.75
CA PHE A 114 -11.11 -1.44 -17.64
C PHE A 114 -10.59 -2.47 -16.63
N VAL A 115 -9.92 -3.54 -17.09
CA VAL A 115 -9.33 -4.57 -16.23
C VAL A 115 -8.17 -4.01 -15.45
N PHE A 116 -7.31 -3.23 -16.11
CA PHE A 116 -6.19 -2.57 -15.46
C PHE A 116 -6.66 -1.68 -14.31
N PHE A 117 -7.64 -0.80 -14.54
CA PHE A 117 -8.14 0.09 -13.49
C PHE A 117 -8.88 -0.64 -12.37
N GLN A 118 -9.64 -1.70 -12.68
CA GLN A 118 -10.25 -2.54 -11.65
C GLN A 118 -9.21 -3.20 -10.75
N LEU A 119 -8.17 -3.79 -11.36
CA LEU A 119 -7.10 -4.46 -10.63
C LEU A 119 -6.28 -3.46 -9.79
N LEU A 120 -5.94 -2.31 -10.35
CA LEU A 120 -5.21 -1.25 -9.67
C LEU A 120 -6.04 -0.63 -8.52
N GLY A 121 -7.34 -0.41 -8.73
CA GLY A 121 -8.24 0.10 -7.71
C GLY A 121 -8.35 -0.85 -6.52
N ALA A 122 -8.59 -2.14 -6.76
CA ALA A 122 -8.64 -3.15 -5.72
C ALA A 122 -7.31 -3.28 -4.95
N PHE A 123 -6.18 -3.15 -5.66
CA PHE A 123 -4.87 -3.13 -5.02
C PHE A 123 -4.70 -1.91 -4.12
N ARG A 124 -5.04 -0.70 -4.60
CA ARG A 124 -4.92 0.55 -3.83
C ARG A 124 -5.80 0.55 -2.59
N GLU A 125 -7.01 -0.02 -2.68
CA GLU A 125 -7.91 -0.16 -1.52
C GLU A 125 -7.29 -1.02 -0.41
N LEU A 126 -6.79 -2.21 -0.78
CA LEU A 126 -6.13 -3.11 0.18
C LEU A 126 -4.85 -2.49 0.76
N LEU A 127 -4.03 -1.88 -0.10
CA LEU A 127 -2.81 -1.19 0.31
C LEU A 127 -3.13 -0.07 1.30
N GLY A 128 -4.07 0.81 0.94
CA GLY A 128 -4.47 1.95 1.75
C GLY A 128 -5.03 1.54 3.11
N MET A 129 -5.86 0.48 3.15
CA MET A 129 -6.37 -0.08 4.40
C MET A 129 -5.24 -0.52 5.35
N HIS A 130 -4.28 -1.30 4.84
CA HIS A 130 -3.21 -1.82 5.69
C HIS A 130 -2.18 -0.75 6.07
N VAL A 131 -1.87 0.18 5.17
CA VAL A 131 -1.02 1.33 5.47
C VAL A 131 -1.65 2.23 6.53
N TRP A 132 -2.96 2.48 6.45
CA TRP A 132 -3.70 3.24 7.46
C TRP A 132 -3.60 2.58 8.84
N ARG A 133 -3.82 1.26 8.93
CA ARG A 133 -3.71 0.52 10.20
C ARG A 133 -2.29 0.55 10.76
N LEU A 134 -1.31 0.42 9.87
CA LEU A 134 0.10 0.39 10.24
C LEU A 134 0.53 1.76 10.78
N ALA A 135 0.10 2.83 10.12
CA ALA A 135 0.33 4.17 10.63
C ALA A 135 -0.40 4.43 11.94
N GLU A 136 -1.65 3.99 12.12
CA GLU A 136 -2.38 4.17 13.39
C GLU A 136 -1.69 3.41 14.53
N ALA A 137 -1.31 2.16 14.27
CA ALA A 137 -0.67 1.28 15.24
C ALA A 137 0.72 1.75 15.66
N TYR A 138 1.44 2.47 14.81
CA TYR A 138 2.81 2.94 15.10
C TYR A 138 2.91 4.46 15.30
N ASP A 139 1.77 5.17 15.29
CA ASP A 139 1.67 6.63 15.40
C ASP A 139 2.53 7.36 14.36
N LEU A 140 2.42 6.93 13.09
CA LEU A 140 3.19 7.48 11.98
C LEU A 140 2.54 8.77 11.43
N GLU A 141 3.40 9.69 10.99
CA GLU A 141 2.99 10.84 10.20
C GLU A 141 2.84 10.45 8.74
N ILE A 142 1.80 10.98 8.10
CA ILE A 142 1.45 10.65 6.72
C ILE A 142 1.30 11.94 5.91
N GLU A 143 1.84 11.94 4.69
CA GLU A 143 1.62 13.02 3.73
C GLU A 143 0.25 12.94 3.04
N GLY A 144 -0.28 14.10 2.66
CA GLY A 144 -1.64 14.22 2.12
C GLY A 144 -1.92 13.43 0.83
N ARG A 145 -0.89 12.95 0.10
CA ARG A 145 -1.09 12.13 -1.11
C ARG A 145 -1.64 10.73 -0.79
N LEU A 146 -1.25 10.16 0.36
CA LEU A 146 -1.77 8.85 0.80
C LEU A 146 -3.25 8.91 1.18
N ASN A 147 -3.76 10.09 1.51
CA ASN A 147 -5.18 10.30 1.78
C ASN A 147 -6.06 9.82 0.60
N LEU A 148 -5.55 9.84 -0.64
CA LEU A 148 -6.32 9.40 -1.82
C LEU A 148 -6.62 7.90 -1.87
N ILE A 149 -5.89 7.07 -1.12
CA ILE A 149 -6.12 5.63 -1.07
C ILE A 149 -6.67 5.18 0.29
N PHE A 150 -6.87 6.11 1.24
CA PHE A 150 -7.39 5.74 2.54
C PHE A 150 -8.90 5.51 2.51
N PRO A 151 -9.39 4.51 3.26
CA PRO A 151 -10.81 4.23 3.28
C PRO A 151 -11.54 5.41 3.94
N GLY A 152 -12.58 5.91 3.28
CA GLY A 152 -13.37 7.05 3.76
C GLY A 152 -12.80 8.43 3.42
N ALA A 153 -11.75 8.50 2.60
CA ALA A 153 -11.35 9.75 1.97
C ALA A 153 -12.50 10.30 1.12
N ALA A 154 -12.80 11.59 1.28
CA ALA A 154 -13.82 12.25 0.45
C ALA A 154 -13.39 12.21 -1.03
N ASP A 155 -14.34 11.89 -1.91
CA ASP A 155 -14.16 11.94 -3.36
C ASP A 155 -13.87 13.37 -3.84
#